data_AF-A0A9R1PS55-F1
#
_entry.id   AF-A0A9R1PS55-F1
#
_cell.length_a   1.000
_cell.length_b   1.000
_cell.length_c   1.000
_cell.angle_alpha   90.00
_cell.angle_beta   90.00
_cell.angle_gamma   90.00
#
_symmetry.space_group_name_H-M   'P 1'
#
loop_
_entity.id
_entity.type
_entity.pdbx_description
1 polymer ?
#
loop_
_entity_poly.entity_id
_entity_poly.type
_entity_poly.pdbx_seq_one_letter_code
_entity_poly.pdbx_strand_id
1 'polypeptide(L)'
;MDPAQEELERRSRYLSSLVRRTRLDDPPQPEPEPERELKVERKSAAEPSGGEGKAAKPEAKDNREAAKVKGDAASGEGRKVAVRVRAADMPLALQRRAIWIAREVVLSTPRLESKRLALALKKEFDTTYGPAWHCIVGTSFGSYVTHSLGGFLYFSVDKAYILLFRTAVEPLSKP
;
A
#
# COMPACT_ATOMS: atom_id res chain seq x y z
N MET A 1 31.60 -25.71 21.16
CA MET A 1 31.34 -24.63 20.20
C MET A 1 30.03 -24.94 19.52
N ASP A 2 29.09 -24.00 19.48
CA ASP A 2 27.76 -24.20 18.88
C ASP A 2 27.91 -24.18 17.34
N PRO A 3 27.56 -25.27 16.63
CA PRO A 3 27.66 -25.33 15.17
C PRO A 3 26.82 -24.25 14.47
N ALA A 4 25.75 -23.76 15.11
CA ALA A 4 24.96 -22.65 14.57
C ALA A 4 25.75 -21.33 14.59
N GLN A 5 26.58 -21.11 15.61
CA GLN A 5 27.38 -19.90 15.74
C GLN A 5 28.51 -19.86 14.70
N GLU A 6 29.14 -21.00 14.43
CA GLU A 6 30.20 -21.12 13.44
C GLU A 6 29.69 -20.86 12.01
N GLU A 7 28.51 -21.38 11.66
CA GLU A 7 27.87 -21.11 10.37
C GLU A 7 27.46 -19.63 10.25
N LEU A 8 27.01 -19.00 11.34
CA LEU A 8 26.68 -17.57 11.36
C LEU A 8 27.91 -16.70 11.10
N GLU A 9 29.04 -17.03 11.76
CA GLU A 9 30.32 -16.34 11.55
C GLU A 9 30.86 -16.52 10.13
N ARG A 10 30.67 -17.71 9.55
CA ARG A 10 31.04 -18.00 8.16
C ARG A 10 30.23 -17.15 7.17
N ARG A 11 28.92 -17.04 7.38
CA ARG A 11 28.02 -16.20 6.57
C ARG A 11 28.31 -14.71 6.72
N SER A 12 28.60 -14.25 7.93
CA SER A 12 28.98 -12.86 8.22
C SER A 12 30.27 -12.47 7.48
N ARG A 13 31.29 -13.34 7.51
CA ARG A 13 32.54 -13.14 6.78
C ARG A 13 32.32 -13.13 5.26
N TYR A 14 31.48 -14.04 4.74
CA TYR A 14 31.18 -14.09 3.32
C TYR A 14 30.47 -12.82 2.83
N LEU A 15 29.42 -12.37 3.54
CA LEU A 15 28.69 -11.14 3.21
C LEU A 15 29.58 -9.91 3.29
N SER A 16 30.43 -9.81 4.33
CA SER A 16 31.40 -8.72 4.46
C SER A 16 32.39 -8.69 3.28
N SER A 17 32.80 -9.86 2.77
CA SER A 17 33.67 -9.97 1.59
C SER A 17 32.95 -9.59 0.29
N LEU A 18 31.64 -9.86 0.19
CA LEU A 18 30.83 -9.50 -0.96
C LEU A 18 30.67 -7.99 -1.04
N VAL A 19 30.27 -7.37 0.08
CA VAL A 19 30.09 -5.91 0.19
C VAL A 19 31.39 -5.16 -0.12
N ARG A 20 32.53 -5.66 0.38
CA ARG A 20 33.84 -5.07 0.05
C ARG A 20 34.18 -5.19 -1.44
N ARG A 21 33.79 -6.27 -2.09
CA ARG A 21 33.97 -6.44 -3.54
C ARG A 21 33.07 -5.52 -4.35
N THR A 22 31.80 -5.38 -3.98
CA THR A 22 30.86 -4.48 -4.69
C THR A 22 31.27 -3.01 -4.58
N ARG A 23 31.89 -2.62 -3.46
CA ARG A 23 32.42 -1.26 -3.26
C ARG A 23 33.68 -0.93 -4.08
N LEU A 24 34.33 -1.93 -4.70
CA LEU A 24 35.50 -1.70 -5.56
C LEU A 24 35.12 -1.49 -7.04
N ASP A 25 33.88 -1.79 -7.43
CA ASP A 25 33.38 -1.62 -8.81
C ASP A 25 32.73 -0.23 -9.04
N ASP A 26 32.47 0.55 -8.00
CA ASP A 26 31.99 1.93 -8.12
C ASP A 26 33.18 2.91 -8.28
N PRO A 27 33.21 3.78 -9.31
CA PRO A 27 34.22 4.83 -9.40
C PRO A 27 34.12 5.78 -8.20
N PRO A 28 35.26 6.29 -7.69
CA PRO A 28 35.28 7.04 -6.43
C PRO A 28 34.45 8.32 -6.57
N GLN A 29 33.40 8.45 -5.74
CA GLN A 29 32.72 9.73 -5.55
C GLN A 29 33.61 10.65 -4.72
N PRO A 30 33.68 11.96 -5.04
CA PRO A 30 34.50 12.89 -4.30
C PRO A 30 34.04 13.00 -2.84
N GLU A 31 34.97 12.79 -1.92
CA GLU A 31 34.80 12.97 -0.47
C GLU A 31 34.26 14.38 -0.17
N PRO A 32 33.22 14.53 0.68
CA PRO A 32 32.73 15.86 1.06
C PRO A 32 33.75 16.58 1.95
N GLU A 33 34.12 17.81 1.57
CA GLU A 33 35.02 18.65 2.35
C GLU A 33 34.44 19.00 3.74
N PRO A 34 35.27 19.10 4.78
CA PRO A 34 34.81 19.37 6.14
C PRO A 34 34.26 20.79 6.28
N GLU A 35 33.00 20.91 6.68
CA GLU A 35 32.38 22.19 7.01
C GLU A 35 33.09 22.84 8.22
N ARG A 36 33.41 24.13 8.08
CA ARG A 36 34.15 24.91 9.08
C ARG A 36 33.30 25.16 10.32
N GLU A 37 33.79 24.71 11.47
CA GLU A 37 33.20 24.95 12.79
C GLU A 37 33.22 26.45 13.16
N LEU A 38 32.04 27.04 13.35
CA LEU A 38 31.89 28.34 14.01
C LEU A 38 31.79 28.13 15.52
N LYS A 39 32.86 28.49 16.25
CA LYS A 39 32.92 28.54 17.72
C LYS A 39 31.90 29.54 18.28
N VAL A 40 31.04 29.08 19.19
CA VAL A 40 30.37 29.95 20.17
C VAL A 40 30.70 29.42 21.57
N GLU A 41 31.62 30.11 22.25
CA GLU A 41 31.91 29.91 23.66
C GLU A 41 30.77 30.45 24.52
N ARG A 42 30.24 29.63 25.45
CA ARG A 42 29.76 30.10 26.77
C ARG A 42 30.00 29.04 27.85
N LYS A 43 30.74 29.44 28.89
CA LYS A 43 30.99 28.69 30.14
C LYS A 43 29.73 28.65 31.01
N SER A 44 29.44 27.51 31.67
CA SER A 44 29.66 27.29 33.13
C SER A 44 28.89 26.07 33.69
N ALA A 45 29.65 25.15 34.28
CA ALA A 45 29.49 24.37 35.51
C ALA A 45 28.14 23.73 35.98
N ALA A 46 28.30 22.44 36.35
CA ALA A 46 27.73 21.69 37.48
C ALA A 46 26.39 20.92 37.30
N GLU A 47 26.51 19.58 37.30
CA GLU A 47 25.51 18.58 37.69
C GLU A 47 25.40 18.49 39.25
N PRO A 48 24.47 17.73 39.91
CA PRO A 48 23.67 16.62 39.42
C PRO A 48 22.23 16.44 39.98
N SER A 49 21.58 15.39 39.46
CA SER A 49 20.54 14.54 40.07
C SER A 49 19.05 14.86 39.81
N GLY A 50 18.39 13.86 39.22
CA GLY A 50 17.13 13.27 39.70
C GLY A 50 15.81 14.01 39.48
N GLY A 51 14.92 13.44 38.64
CA GLY A 51 13.47 13.48 38.89
C GLY A 51 12.57 13.97 37.74
N GLU A 52 11.87 13.02 37.11
CA GLU A 52 10.49 13.03 36.57
C GLU A 52 9.89 14.25 35.81
N GLY A 53 9.29 13.99 34.62
CA GLY A 53 8.13 14.76 34.14
C GLY A 53 7.99 15.04 32.62
N LYS A 54 7.08 14.30 31.95
CA LYS A 54 6.02 14.73 30.99
C LYS A 54 6.25 15.98 30.08
N ALA A 55 6.16 15.83 28.75
CA ALA A 55 5.23 16.53 27.81
C ALA A 55 5.73 16.71 26.34
N ALA A 56 4.82 16.40 25.40
CA ALA A 56 4.48 17.07 24.12
C ALA A 56 5.51 17.30 22.95
N LYS A 57 5.15 16.72 21.76
CA LYS A 57 5.01 17.24 20.35
C LYS A 57 5.99 18.30 19.77
N PRO A 58 6.23 18.42 18.43
CA PRO A 58 5.28 18.32 17.28
C PRO A 58 5.79 17.46 16.08
N GLU A 59 5.02 16.94 15.11
CA GLU A 59 4.13 17.49 14.05
C GLU A 59 4.78 18.38 12.96
N ALA A 60 4.93 17.85 11.74
CA ALA A 60 4.66 18.49 10.42
C ALA A 60 4.89 17.43 9.31
N LYS A 61 3.83 16.90 8.65
CA LYS A 61 3.14 17.40 7.43
C LYS A 61 4.02 17.38 6.17
N ASP A 62 3.74 16.44 5.27
CA ASP A 62 3.65 16.77 3.85
C ASP A 62 2.43 16.10 3.23
N ASN A 63 1.80 16.86 2.35
CA ASN A 63 0.41 16.80 1.93
C ASN A 63 0.40 16.57 0.43
N ARG A 64 -0.13 15.44 -0.05
CA ARG A 64 -0.50 15.30 -1.47
C ARG A 64 -1.87 14.66 -1.64
N GLU A 65 -2.84 15.56 -1.46
CA GLU A 65 -3.96 15.81 -2.36
C GLU A 65 -4.73 14.58 -2.87
N ALA A 66 -5.74 14.20 -2.09
CA ALA A 66 -6.85 13.39 -2.55
C ALA A 66 -7.60 14.11 -3.68
N ALA A 67 -7.44 13.63 -4.91
CA ALA A 67 -8.20 14.08 -6.06
C ALA A 67 -9.71 13.83 -5.83
N LYS A 68 -10.41 14.88 -5.40
CA LYS A 68 -11.87 14.93 -5.27
C LYS A 68 -12.45 15.12 -6.68
N VAL A 69 -12.76 14.02 -7.36
CA VAL A 69 -13.51 14.08 -8.62
C VAL A 69 -14.95 14.52 -8.29
N LYS A 70 -15.25 15.79 -8.58
CA LYS A 70 -16.58 16.40 -8.52
C LYS A 70 -17.28 16.15 -9.85
N GLY A 71 -18.38 15.41 -9.82
CA GLY A 71 -19.35 15.35 -10.92
C GLY A 71 -20.63 16.06 -10.49
N ASP A 72 -20.94 17.16 -11.15
CA ASP A 72 -22.28 17.78 -11.25
C ASP A 72 -22.88 17.29 -12.60
N ALA A 73 -24.15 17.03 -12.88
CA ALA A 73 -25.45 17.08 -12.19
C ALA A 73 -26.45 16.19 -12.98
N ALA A 74 -27.46 15.59 -12.32
CA ALA A 74 -28.83 15.37 -12.83
C ALA A 74 -29.75 14.80 -11.72
N SER A 75 -31.01 15.24 -11.78
CA SER A 75 -32.09 15.17 -10.79
C SER A 75 -32.54 13.77 -10.34
N GLY A 76 -32.94 13.68 -9.06
CA GLY A 76 -33.59 12.55 -8.41
C GLY A 76 -33.14 12.45 -6.95
N GLU A 77 -34.05 12.43 -5.98
CA GLU A 77 -33.76 12.07 -4.58
C GLU A 77 -33.32 10.59 -4.50
N GLY A 78 -32.11 10.32 -5.00
CA GLY A 78 -31.47 9.03 -4.96
C GLY A 78 -30.62 8.89 -3.70
N ARG A 79 -30.64 7.70 -3.11
CA ARG A 79 -29.75 7.35 -2.00
C ARG A 79 -28.29 7.66 -2.38
N LYS A 80 -27.70 8.66 -1.72
CA LYS A 80 -26.32 9.07 -1.99
C LYS A 80 -25.34 8.03 -1.43
N VAL A 81 -24.74 7.24 -2.31
CA VAL A 81 -23.72 6.24 -1.96
C VAL A 81 -22.33 6.88 -1.92
N ALA A 82 -21.63 6.69 -0.79
CA ALA A 82 -20.28 7.19 -0.56
C ALA A 82 -19.24 6.18 -1.07
N VAL A 83 -18.31 6.62 -1.90
CA VAL A 83 -17.23 5.77 -2.44
C VAL A 83 -15.88 6.31 -2.00
N ARG A 84 -14.96 5.41 -1.60
CA ARG A 84 -13.58 5.78 -1.26
C ARG A 84 -12.61 4.71 -1.73
N VAL A 85 -11.66 5.11 -2.57
CA VAL A 85 -10.51 4.26 -2.94
C VAL A 85 -9.50 4.29 -1.78
N ARG A 86 -9.02 3.12 -1.38
CA ARG A 86 -8.07 2.94 -0.28
C ARG A 86 -6.66 2.64 -0.81
N ALA A 87 -6.56 1.78 -1.81
CA ALA A 87 -5.33 1.48 -2.53
C ALA A 87 -5.67 1.00 -3.95
N ALA A 88 -4.82 1.30 -4.92
CA ALA A 88 -5.04 0.88 -6.30
C ALA A 88 -3.71 0.72 -7.04
N ASP A 89 -3.61 -0.35 -7.80
CA ASP A 89 -2.59 -0.61 -8.83
C ASP A 89 -3.34 -1.09 -10.08
N MET A 90 -3.99 -0.14 -10.75
CA MET A 90 -4.64 -0.32 -12.05
C MET A 90 -5.02 1.04 -12.67
N PRO A 91 -5.20 1.14 -14.01
CA PRO A 91 -5.58 2.39 -14.66
C PRO A 91 -6.92 2.97 -14.19
N LEU A 92 -7.05 4.29 -14.22
CA LEU A 92 -8.22 5.01 -13.70
C LEU A 92 -9.54 4.62 -14.39
N ALA A 93 -9.48 4.28 -15.69
CA ALA A 93 -10.64 3.78 -16.42
C ALA A 93 -11.18 2.46 -15.83
N LEU A 94 -10.26 1.56 -15.44
CA LEU A 94 -10.60 0.27 -14.86
C LEU A 94 -11.17 0.44 -13.44
N GLN A 95 -10.58 1.35 -12.65
CA GLN A 95 -11.11 1.72 -11.33
C GLN A 95 -12.54 2.28 -11.43
N ARG A 96 -12.79 3.20 -12.37
CA ARG A 96 -14.12 3.76 -12.60
C ARG A 96 -15.14 2.69 -12.97
N ARG A 97 -14.75 1.69 -13.80
CA ARG A 97 -15.63 0.57 -14.15
C ARG A 97 -15.99 -0.27 -12.93
N ALA A 98 -15.00 -0.67 -12.12
CA ALA A 98 -15.25 -1.42 -10.89
C ALA A 98 -16.17 -0.66 -9.92
N ILE A 99 -15.90 0.63 -9.69
CA ILE A 99 -16.68 1.49 -8.81
C ILE A 99 -18.11 1.64 -9.32
N TRP A 100 -18.30 1.83 -10.62
CA TRP A 100 -19.62 1.95 -11.24
C TRP A 100 -20.44 0.68 -11.01
N ILE A 101 -19.90 -0.49 -11.33
CA ILE A 101 -20.60 -1.78 -11.10
C ILE A 101 -20.96 -1.96 -9.63
N ALA A 102 -20.03 -1.67 -8.72
CA ALA A 102 -20.27 -1.79 -7.30
C ALA A 102 -21.37 -0.85 -6.81
N ARG A 103 -21.40 0.39 -7.31
CA ARG A 103 -22.48 1.34 -7.03
C ARG A 103 -23.83 0.82 -7.51
N GLU A 104 -23.93 0.37 -8.75
CA GLU A 104 -25.20 -0.11 -9.33
C GLU A 104 -25.76 -1.28 -8.52
N VAL A 105 -24.91 -2.25 -8.17
CA VAL A 105 -25.33 -3.39 -7.35
C VAL A 105 -25.79 -2.93 -5.97
N VAL A 106 -25.02 -2.07 -5.28
CA VAL A 106 -25.36 -1.56 -3.94
C VAL A 106 -26.63 -0.71 -3.96
N LEU A 107 -26.89 0.05 -5.02
CA LEU A 107 -28.11 0.85 -5.18
C LEU A 107 -29.32 -0.04 -5.45
N SER A 108 -29.15 -1.13 -6.20
CA SER A 108 -30.24 -2.06 -6.54
C SER A 108 -30.71 -2.93 -5.36
N THR A 109 -29.89 -3.07 -4.31
CA THR A 109 -30.20 -3.92 -3.15
C THR A 109 -30.22 -3.11 -1.85
N PRO A 110 -31.32 -3.09 -1.08
CA PRO A 110 -31.39 -2.31 0.16
C PRO A 110 -30.43 -2.83 1.25
N ARG A 111 -30.15 -4.14 1.24
CA ARG A 111 -29.18 -4.82 2.11
C ARG A 111 -27.96 -5.23 1.31
N LEU A 112 -26.79 -5.24 1.94
CA LEU A 112 -25.55 -5.67 1.31
C LEU A 112 -25.59 -7.17 1.02
N GLU A 113 -25.65 -7.53 -0.27
CA GLU A 113 -25.53 -8.90 -0.74
C GLU A 113 -24.09 -9.16 -1.22
N SER A 114 -23.19 -9.46 -0.28
CA SER A 114 -21.74 -9.57 -0.54
C SER A 114 -21.41 -10.56 -1.65
N LYS A 115 -22.11 -11.71 -1.68
CA LYS A 115 -21.90 -12.76 -2.68
C LYS A 115 -22.27 -12.28 -4.10
N ARG A 116 -23.39 -11.58 -4.23
CA ARG A 116 -23.86 -11.04 -5.52
C ARG A 116 -22.91 -9.96 -6.04
N LEU A 117 -22.45 -9.06 -5.16
CA LEU A 117 -21.51 -8.01 -5.52
C LEU A 117 -20.15 -8.59 -5.96
N ALA A 118 -19.60 -9.54 -5.21
CA ALA A 118 -18.35 -10.20 -5.56
C ALA A 118 -18.44 -10.93 -6.91
N LEU A 119 -19.55 -11.67 -7.13
CA LEU A 119 -19.79 -12.38 -8.38
C LEU A 119 -19.92 -11.42 -9.57
N ALA A 120 -20.65 -10.31 -9.42
CA ALA A 120 -20.83 -9.33 -10.50
C ALA A 120 -19.50 -8.73 -10.95
N LEU A 121 -18.65 -8.32 -9.99
CA LEU A 121 -17.33 -7.77 -10.28
C LEU A 121 -16.41 -8.81 -10.92
N LYS A 122 -16.29 -10.00 -10.32
CA LYS A 122 -15.46 -11.07 -10.85
C LYS A 122 -15.87 -11.45 -12.27
N LYS A 123 -17.17 -11.70 -12.49
CA LYS A 123 -17.69 -12.13 -13.80
C LYS A 123 -17.42 -11.08 -14.88
N GLU A 124 -17.72 -9.82 -14.60
CA GLU A 124 -17.46 -8.74 -15.56
C GLU A 124 -15.98 -8.67 -15.92
N PHE A 125 -15.11 -8.70 -14.91
CA PHE A 125 -13.69 -8.50 -15.11
C PHE A 125 -13.00 -9.70 -15.78
N ASP A 126 -13.38 -10.92 -15.42
CA ASP A 126 -12.93 -12.12 -16.14
C ASP A 126 -13.34 -12.08 -17.62
N THR A 127 -14.59 -11.68 -17.90
CA THR A 127 -15.13 -11.64 -19.27
C THR A 127 -14.46 -10.55 -20.10
N THR A 128 -14.23 -9.37 -19.51
CA THR A 128 -13.78 -8.18 -20.24
C THR A 128 -12.25 -8.08 -20.33
N TYR A 129 -11.54 -8.50 -19.29
CA TYR A 129 -10.09 -8.29 -19.14
C TYR A 129 -9.29 -9.60 -19.02
N GLY A 130 -9.97 -10.73 -19.16
CA GLY A 130 -9.39 -12.06 -19.07
C GLY A 130 -9.24 -12.57 -17.63
N PRO A 131 -9.34 -13.91 -17.43
CA PRO A 131 -9.15 -14.52 -16.12
C PRO A 131 -7.68 -14.48 -15.66
N ALA A 132 -7.37 -14.65 -14.37
CA ALA A 132 -8.30 -14.91 -13.27
C ALA A 132 -8.38 -13.72 -12.30
N TRP A 133 -9.57 -13.12 -12.23
CA TRP A 133 -9.92 -12.11 -11.24
C TRP A 133 -10.52 -12.75 -9.99
N HIS A 134 -10.23 -12.13 -8.85
CA HIS A 134 -10.74 -12.51 -7.54
C HIS A 134 -11.36 -11.29 -6.90
N CYS A 135 -12.49 -11.48 -6.23
CA CYS A 135 -13.19 -10.40 -5.54
C CYS A 135 -13.59 -10.85 -4.14
N ILE A 136 -13.20 -10.08 -3.13
CA ILE A 136 -13.59 -10.25 -1.73
C ILE A 136 -14.44 -9.05 -1.33
N VAL A 137 -15.57 -9.32 -0.69
CA VAL A 137 -16.50 -8.29 -0.22
C VAL A 137 -16.89 -8.59 1.21
N GLY A 138 -16.79 -7.59 2.09
CA GLY A 138 -17.17 -7.73 3.50
C GLY A 138 -17.29 -6.38 4.19
N THR A 139 -17.86 -6.36 5.39
CA THR A 139 -17.93 -5.17 6.25
C THR A 139 -16.64 -4.95 7.04
N SER A 140 -15.84 -6.01 7.21
CA SER A 140 -14.50 -5.98 7.78
C SER A 140 -13.75 -7.25 7.35
N PHE A 141 -12.51 -7.11 6.90
CA PHE A 141 -11.61 -8.23 6.63
C PHE A 141 -10.15 -7.75 6.63
N GLY A 142 -9.23 -8.65 6.95
CA GLY A 142 -7.80 -8.51 6.69
C GLY A 142 -7.41 -9.39 5.49
N SER A 143 -6.47 -8.92 4.69
CA SER A 143 -5.98 -9.68 3.52
C SER A 143 -4.50 -9.44 3.30
N TYR A 144 -3.76 -10.49 2.96
CA TYR A 144 -2.39 -10.43 2.46
C TYR A 144 -2.33 -11.27 1.19
N VAL A 145 -2.25 -10.63 0.03
CA VAL A 145 -2.36 -11.29 -1.28
C VAL A 145 -1.25 -10.84 -2.20
N THR A 146 -0.80 -11.76 -3.04
CA THR A 146 0.04 -11.42 -4.19
C THR A 146 -0.85 -11.28 -5.41
N HIS A 147 -0.71 -10.19 -6.14
CA HIS A 147 -1.49 -9.90 -7.33
C HIS A 147 -0.57 -9.56 -8.52
N SER A 148 -1.09 -9.69 -9.72
CA SER A 148 -0.42 -9.21 -10.93
C SER A 148 -0.39 -7.69 -10.95
N LEU A 149 0.64 -7.13 -11.58
CA LEU A 149 0.77 -5.68 -11.81
C LEU A 149 -0.42 -5.13 -12.60
N GLY A 150 -0.87 -3.93 -12.22
CA GLY A 150 -1.96 -3.21 -12.90
C GLY A 150 -3.34 -3.87 -12.73
N GLY A 151 -3.46 -4.85 -11.82
CA GLY A 151 -4.65 -5.66 -11.63
C GLY A 151 -5.21 -5.60 -10.20
N PHE A 152 -4.97 -4.57 -9.41
CA PHE A 152 -5.39 -4.51 -8.00
C PHE A 152 -6.17 -3.25 -7.64
N LEU A 153 -7.24 -3.41 -6.86
CA LEU A 153 -8.07 -2.33 -6.35
C LEU A 153 -8.68 -2.70 -4.99
N TYR A 154 -8.44 -1.84 -4.00
CA TYR A 154 -9.09 -1.87 -2.70
C TYR A 154 -9.87 -0.57 -2.47
N PHE A 155 -11.18 -0.70 -2.28
CA PHE A 155 -12.07 0.45 -2.11
C PHE A 155 -13.27 0.10 -1.24
N SER A 156 -14.02 1.12 -0.83
CA SER A 156 -15.26 0.96 -0.08
C SER A 156 -16.42 1.69 -0.75
N VAL A 157 -17.60 1.08 -0.68
CA VAL A 157 -18.89 1.64 -1.11
C VAL A 157 -19.83 1.55 0.09
N ASP A 158 -20.19 2.70 0.66
CA ASP A 158 -20.86 2.83 1.97
C ASP A 158 -20.13 2.04 3.08
N LYS A 159 -20.72 0.92 3.53
CA LYS A 159 -20.19 0.03 4.57
C LYS A 159 -19.51 -1.23 4.01
N ALA A 160 -19.56 -1.42 2.69
CA ALA A 160 -18.93 -2.56 2.04
C ALA A 160 -17.50 -2.22 1.67
N TYR A 161 -16.56 -3.02 2.14
CA TYR A 161 -15.19 -3.04 1.65
C TYR A 161 -15.08 -4.07 0.52
N ILE A 162 -14.41 -3.70 -0.56
CA ILE A 162 -14.24 -4.52 -1.76
C ILE A 162 -12.76 -4.56 -2.10
N LEU A 163 -12.22 -5.77 -2.20
CA LEU A 163 -10.89 -6.05 -2.71
C LEU A 163 -11.03 -6.83 -4.02
N LEU A 164 -10.61 -6.23 -5.12
CA LEU A 164 -10.62 -6.83 -6.45
C LEU A 164 -9.17 -6.94 -6.94
N PHE A 165 -8.73 -8.15 -7.28
CA PHE A 165 -7.37 -8.36 -7.76
C PHE A 165 -7.25 -9.46 -8.81
N ARG A 166 -6.29 -9.34 -9.72
CA ARG A 166 -5.94 -10.35 -10.73
C ARG A 166 -4.75 -11.18 -10.29
N THR A 167 -4.78 -12.48 -10.56
CA THR A 167 -3.63 -13.38 -10.39
C THR A 167 -3.14 -13.88 -11.74
N ALA A 168 -1.85 -14.21 -11.81
CA ALA A 168 -1.33 -14.96 -12.95
C ALA A 168 -1.84 -16.41 -12.85
N VAL A 169 -2.47 -16.90 -13.92
CA VAL A 169 -2.85 -18.30 -14.07
C VAL A 169 -2.29 -18.79 -15.38
N GLU A 170 -1.52 -19.88 -15.34
CA GLU A 170 -1.17 -20.60 -16.56
C GLU A 170 -2.32 -21.57 -16.88
N PRO A 171 -2.98 -21.45 -18.04
CA PRO A 171 -3.95 -22.44 -18.46
C PRO A 171 -3.21 -23.76 -18.65
N LEU A 172 -3.58 -24.79 -17.87
CA LEU A 172 -3.12 -26.14 -18.14
C LEU A 172 -3.71 -26.54 -19.50
N SER A 173 -2.89 -26.49 -20.56
CA SER A 173 -3.22 -27.14 -21.83
C SER A 173 -3.43 -28.62 -21.53
N LYS A 174 -4.67 -29.10 -21.61
CA LYS A 174 -4.94 -30.53 -21.48
C LYS A 174 -4.17 -31.26 -22.60
N PRO A 175 -3.52 -32.39 -22.29
CA PRO A 175 -2.89 -33.24 -23.30
C PRO A 175 -3.93 -33.80 -24.28
#